data_AF-A0A7Y2QBT3-F1
#
_entry.id   AF-A0A7Y2QBT3-F1
#
_cell.length_a   1.000
_cell.length_b   1.000
_cell.length_c   1.000
_cell.angle_alpha   90.00
_cell.angle_beta   90.00
_cell.angle_gamma   90.00
#
_symmetry.space_group_name_H-M   'P 1'
#
loop_
_entity.id
_entity.type
_entity.pdbx_description
1 polymer ?
#
loop_
_entity_poly.entity_id
_entity_poly.type
_entity_poly.pdbx_seq_one_letter_code
_entity_poly.pdbx_strand_id
1 'polypeptide(L)'
;MYDWFPDKEIIFAPTGLWPIEFDINWKWRILSDRRAEVMAWQYKGLPQLKNFCASNNIPFHYVEDGFIRSVSLGALQIPPMSLAFDRQDMYFNANGPTDLEAILSTFDFDGNADLMRRAQALIEQLLSAGLSKYNSSADAQIEEIYGPKTRKRILVIGQVERDASIAYGSREKHSNNDLVRLAYRENPGAQIIYKPHPEVLQGTAEAMSDPNSVRGICTVLEQ
;
A
#
# COMPACT_ATOMS: atom_id res chain seq x y z
N MET A 1 -1.13 17.87 -15.77
CA MET A 1 -0.59 16.55 -15.44
C MET A 1 0.90 16.67 -15.56
N TYR A 2 1.64 16.60 -14.45
CA TYR A 2 3.10 16.67 -14.51
C TYR A 2 3.60 15.37 -15.14
N ASP A 3 4.48 15.49 -16.14
CA ASP A 3 5.24 14.36 -16.63
C ASP A 3 6.25 13.97 -15.54
N TRP A 4 6.18 12.74 -15.05
CA TRP A 4 7.09 12.22 -14.01
C TRP A 4 8.50 12.03 -14.56
N PHE A 5 8.64 11.92 -15.88
CA PHE A 5 9.89 11.65 -16.55
C PHE A 5 10.02 12.52 -17.81
N PRO A 6 10.09 13.85 -17.66
CA PRO A 6 10.07 14.79 -18.78
C PRO A 6 11.24 14.58 -19.76
N ASP A 7 12.33 13.99 -19.27
CA ASP A 7 13.55 13.72 -20.04
C ASP A 7 13.67 12.26 -20.53
N LYS A 8 12.59 11.47 -20.44
CA LYS A 8 12.59 10.03 -20.81
C LYS A 8 11.47 9.72 -21.80
N GLU A 9 11.76 8.81 -22.73
CA GLU A 9 10.72 8.15 -23.51
C GLU A 9 10.13 6.99 -22.69
N ILE A 10 8.86 7.09 -22.33
CA ILE A 10 8.17 6.05 -21.56
C ILE A 10 7.53 5.03 -22.50
N ILE A 11 7.99 3.78 -22.38
CA ILE A 11 7.50 2.66 -23.18
C ILE A 11 6.81 1.67 -22.25
N PHE A 12 5.49 1.54 -22.39
CA PHE A 12 4.70 0.59 -21.63
C PHE A 12 4.74 -0.80 -22.27
N ALA A 13 5.20 -1.78 -21.50
CA ALA A 13 5.03 -3.19 -21.84
C ALA A 13 3.59 -3.65 -21.54
N PRO A 14 3.07 -4.66 -22.28
CA PRO A 14 1.75 -5.21 -21.99
C PRO A 14 1.69 -5.81 -20.58
N THR A 15 0.52 -5.70 -19.95
CA THR A 15 0.27 -6.35 -18.65
C THR A 15 0.27 -7.86 -18.81
N GLY A 16 0.88 -8.57 -17.86
CA GLY A 16 0.93 -10.04 -17.89
C GLY A 16 1.83 -10.62 -18.99
N LEU A 17 2.90 -9.91 -19.37
CA LEU A 17 3.90 -10.34 -20.35
C LEU A 17 4.42 -11.76 -20.06
N TRP A 18 4.42 -12.64 -21.06
CA TRP A 18 4.96 -14.00 -20.92
C TRP A 18 6.49 -14.01 -21.07
N PRO A 19 7.20 -14.97 -20.45
CA PRO A 19 8.67 -15.04 -20.57
C PRO A 19 9.17 -15.05 -22.02
N ILE A 20 8.51 -15.77 -22.91
CA ILE A 20 8.89 -15.84 -24.33
C ILE A 20 8.67 -14.52 -25.07
N GLU A 21 7.60 -13.79 -24.75
CA GLU A 21 7.33 -12.49 -25.33
C GLU A 21 8.36 -11.46 -24.89
N PHE A 22 8.83 -11.56 -23.65
CA PHE A 22 9.95 -10.76 -23.15
C PHE A 22 11.24 -11.05 -23.91
N ASP A 23 11.62 -12.31 -24.07
CA ASP A 23 12.85 -12.70 -24.77
C ASP A 23 12.84 -12.27 -26.24
N ILE A 24 11.68 -12.38 -26.92
CA ILE A 24 11.54 -12.03 -28.34
C ILE A 24 11.49 -10.51 -28.54
N ASN A 25 10.66 -9.80 -27.77
CA ASN A 25 10.29 -8.41 -28.10
C ASN A 25 10.98 -7.35 -27.24
N TRP A 26 11.40 -7.70 -26.02
CA TRP A 26 11.81 -6.69 -25.01
C TRP A 26 13.28 -6.79 -24.66
N LYS A 27 13.81 -7.99 -24.48
CA LYS A 27 15.19 -8.23 -24.03
C LYS A 27 16.22 -7.52 -24.89
N TRP A 28 16.15 -7.71 -26.21
CA TRP A 28 17.06 -7.05 -27.15
C TRP A 28 16.93 -5.53 -27.14
N ARG A 29 15.71 -5.01 -27.01
CA ARG A 29 15.44 -3.57 -26.95
C ARG A 29 16.03 -2.93 -25.69
N ILE A 30 15.93 -3.60 -24.55
CA ILE A 30 16.51 -3.11 -23.29
C ILE A 30 18.05 -3.18 -23.37
N LEU A 31 18.61 -4.27 -23.89
CA LEU A 31 20.06 -4.45 -23.99
C LEU A 31 20.73 -3.52 -25.01
N SER A 32 20.00 -3.05 -26.03
CA SER A 32 20.56 -2.21 -27.09
C SER A 32 20.67 -0.73 -26.71
N ASP A 33 19.90 -0.23 -25.73
CA ASP A 33 20.02 1.14 -25.22
C ASP A 33 20.69 1.15 -23.85
N ARG A 34 21.90 1.71 -23.77
CA ARG A 34 22.66 1.84 -22.52
C ARG A 34 22.03 2.77 -21.49
N ARG A 35 21.02 3.55 -21.89
CA ARG A 35 20.24 4.44 -21.03
C ARG A 35 18.93 3.80 -20.55
N ALA A 36 18.68 2.55 -20.93
CA ALA A 36 17.46 1.85 -20.54
C ALA A 36 17.37 1.72 -19.02
N GLU A 37 16.18 1.97 -18.51
CA GLU A 37 15.80 1.73 -17.12
C GLU A 37 14.52 0.91 -17.13
N VAL A 38 14.40 -0.04 -16.21
CA VAL A 38 13.26 -0.95 -16.16
C VAL A 38 12.48 -0.69 -14.88
N MET A 39 11.17 -0.61 -15.03
CA MET A 39 10.25 -0.40 -13.92
C MET A 39 9.18 -1.48 -13.93
N ALA A 40 8.81 -2.00 -12.76
CA ALA A 40 7.73 -2.97 -12.61
C ALA A 40 6.73 -2.50 -11.54
N TRP A 41 5.44 -2.57 -11.84
CA TRP A 41 4.40 -2.25 -10.85
C TRP A 41 4.29 -3.39 -9.84
N GLN A 42 4.74 -3.17 -8.59
CA GLN A 42 4.92 -4.23 -7.60
C GLN A 42 5.59 -5.48 -8.21
N TYR A 43 5.10 -6.66 -7.84
CA TYR A 43 5.50 -7.95 -8.38
C TYR A 43 4.73 -8.39 -9.63
N LYS A 44 4.09 -7.47 -10.37
CA LYS A 44 3.36 -7.81 -11.60
C LYS A 44 4.28 -8.02 -12.81
N GLY A 45 5.56 -7.66 -12.69
CA GLY A 45 6.57 -7.97 -13.70
C GLY A 45 6.96 -9.45 -13.72
N LEU A 46 7.74 -9.85 -14.73
CA LEU A 46 8.28 -11.20 -14.78
C LEU A 46 9.18 -11.49 -13.57
N PRO A 47 9.08 -12.67 -12.92
CA PRO A 47 9.88 -13.00 -11.73
C PRO A 47 11.39 -12.84 -11.94
N GLN A 48 11.88 -13.15 -13.15
CA GLN A 48 13.29 -13.02 -13.51
C GLN A 48 13.74 -11.59 -13.86
N LEU A 49 12.83 -10.61 -13.96
CA LEU A 49 13.14 -9.29 -14.53
C LEU A 49 14.17 -8.52 -13.70
N LYS A 50 14.03 -8.52 -12.37
CA LYS A 50 14.99 -7.88 -11.44
C LYS A 50 16.38 -8.49 -11.58
N ASN A 51 16.47 -9.83 -11.61
CA ASN A 51 17.73 -10.56 -11.77
C ASN A 51 18.36 -10.33 -13.16
N PHE A 52 17.54 -10.28 -14.20
CA PHE A 52 17.98 -9.92 -15.56
C PHE A 52 18.60 -8.53 -15.58
N CYS A 53 17.94 -7.54 -14.98
CA CYS A 53 18.45 -6.17 -14.92
C CYS A 53 19.77 -6.10 -14.14
N ALA A 54 19.81 -6.72 -12.96
CA ALA A 54 21.01 -6.79 -12.13
C ALA A 54 22.21 -7.42 -12.87
N SER A 55 21.99 -8.54 -13.57
CA SER A 55 23.05 -9.26 -14.30
C SER A 55 23.62 -8.46 -15.49
N ASN A 56 22.87 -7.49 -15.99
CA ASN A 56 23.26 -6.66 -17.14
C ASN A 56 23.55 -5.20 -16.75
N ASN A 57 23.64 -4.88 -15.45
CA ASN A 57 23.83 -3.53 -14.93
C ASN A 57 22.79 -2.50 -15.43
N ILE A 58 21.53 -2.93 -15.55
CA ILE A 58 20.40 -2.08 -15.92
C ILE A 58 19.68 -1.63 -14.64
N PRO A 59 19.41 -0.32 -14.45
CA PRO A 59 18.63 0.15 -13.31
C PRO A 59 17.24 -0.47 -13.30
N PHE A 60 16.84 -1.00 -12.14
CA PHE A 60 15.53 -1.58 -11.90
C PHE A 60 14.86 -0.91 -10.71
N HIS A 61 13.58 -0.58 -10.85
CA HIS A 61 12.76 -0.05 -9.77
C HIS A 61 11.42 -0.77 -9.73
N TYR A 62 10.98 -1.13 -8.55
CA TYR A 62 9.57 -1.35 -8.31
C TYR A 62 8.83 -0.01 -8.18
N VAL A 63 7.58 0.01 -8.64
CA VAL A 63 6.70 1.18 -8.61
C VAL A 63 5.39 0.84 -7.91
N GLU A 64 4.91 1.78 -7.10
CA GLU A 64 3.60 1.71 -6.45
C GLU A 64 2.94 3.08 -6.35
N ASP A 65 1.65 3.11 -6.04
CA ASP A 65 1.00 4.32 -5.55
C ASP A 65 1.70 4.83 -4.29
N GLY A 66 2.02 6.13 -4.24
CA GLY A 66 2.56 6.76 -3.06
C GLY A 66 1.54 6.87 -1.92
N PHE A 67 2.01 7.24 -0.72
CA PHE A 67 1.17 7.30 0.48
C PHE A 67 0.06 8.34 0.39
N ILE A 68 0.27 9.43 -0.36
CA ILE A 68 -0.75 10.45 -0.68
C ILE A 68 -1.10 10.33 -2.17
N ARG A 69 -2.20 9.62 -2.48
CA ARG A 69 -2.46 9.21 -3.86
C ARG A 69 -3.38 10.17 -4.61
N SER A 70 -4.61 10.36 -4.17
CA SER A 70 -5.63 11.07 -4.96
C SER A 70 -6.83 11.54 -4.12
N VAL A 71 -7.64 12.46 -4.66
CA VAL A 71 -8.90 12.88 -4.04
C VAL A 71 -9.90 11.71 -4.02
N SER A 72 -10.04 10.97 -5.11
CA SER A 72 -10.93 9.80 -5.17
C SER A 72 -10.16 8.47 -5.18
N LEU A 73 -10.87 7.35 -5.00
CA LEU A 73 -10.32 6.00 -5.04
C LEU A 73 -9.57 5.69 -6.35
N GLY A 74 -8.48 4.92 -6.26
CA GLY A 74 -7.71 4.49 -7.44
C GLY A 74 -8.51 3.64 -8.44
N ALA A 75 -9.58 2.99 -7.97
CA ALA A 75 -10.51 2.23 -8.80
C ALA A 75 -11.21 3.08 -9.87
N LEU A 76 -11.28 4.41 -9.70
CA LEU A 76 -11.84 5.35 -10.69
C LEU A 76 -10.82 5.78 -11.77
N GLN A 77 -9.67 5.10 -11.88
CA GLN A 77 -8.59 5.38 -12.84
C GLN A 77 -8.06 6.82 -12.78
N ILE A 78 -8.19 7.50 -11.63
CA ILE A 78 -7.58 8.82 -11.45
C ILE A 78 -6.06 8.64 -11.35
N PRO A 79 -5.28 9.39 -12.16
CA PRO A 79 -3.83 9.36 -12.09
C PRO A 79 -3.34 9.67 -10.67
N PRO A 80 -2.34 8.93 -10.16
CA PRO A 80 -1.80 9.18 -8.84
C PRO A 80 -1.06 10.53 -8.81
N MET A 81 -1.22 11.27 -7.70
CA MET A 81 -0.47 12.50 -7.42
C MET A 81 0.91 12.21 -6.85
N SER A 82 1.16 10.99 -6.35
CA SER A 82 2.48 10.51 -5.93
C SER A 82 2.67 9.04 -6.25
N LEU A 83 3.92 8.68 -6.55
CA LEU A 83 4.39 7.32 -6.78
C LEU A 83 5.55 7.02 -5.83
N ALA A 84 5.66 5.78 -5.39
CA ALA A 84 6.83 5.25 -4.71
C ALA A 84 7.70 4.49 -5.72
N PHE A 85 9.01 4.68 -5.62
CA PHE A 85 10.00 4.01 -6.46
C PHE A 85 11.05 3.36 -5.55
N ASP A 86 11.11 2.02 -5.56
CA ASP A 86 12.01 1.25 -4.71
C ASP A 86 12.96 0.40 -5.56
N ARG A 87 14.27 0.51 -5.33
CA ARG A 87 15.34 -0.27 -5.98
C ARG A 87 15.57 -1.61 -5.31
N GLN A 88 15.55 -1.63 -3.97
CA GLN A 88 15.78 -2.85 -3.19
C GLN A 88 14.57 -3.77 -3.25
N ASP A 89 13.45 -3.39 -2.67
CA ASP A 89 12.20 -4.15 -2.70
C ASP A 89 11.04 -3.27 -2.24
N MET A 90 9.80 -3.74 -2.37
CA MET A 90 8.62 -2.95 -2.02
C MET A 90 8.59 -2.62 -0.52
N TYR A 91 8.28 -1.37 -0.16
CA TYR A 91 8.21 -0.91 1.24
C TYR A 91 7.35 -1.75 2.21
N PHE A 92 6.42 -2.57 1.70
CA PHE A 92 5.59 -3.45 2.51
C PHE A 92 6.14 -4.88 2.66
N ASN A 93 7.27 -5.19 2.02
CA ASN A 93 7.89 -6.51 2.05
C ASN A 93 8.83 -6.63 3.25
N ALA A 94 8.42 -7.41 4.24
CA ALA A 94 9.19 -7.65 5.46
C ALA A 94 10.19 -8.83 5.34
N ASN A 95 10.31 -9.46 4.17
CA ASN A 95 11.18 -10.63 3.97
C ASN A 95 12.63 -10.27 3.62
N GLY A 96 12.93 -8.99 3.41
CA GLY A 96 14.25 -8.51 3.03
C GLY A 96 14.33 -6.99 3.17
N PRO A 97 15.51 -6.40 2.96
CA PRO A 97 15.69 -4.97 3.11
C PRO A 97 14.94 -4.18 2.03
N THR A 98 14.38 -3.05 2.42
CA THR A 98 13.73 -2.08 1.52
C THR A 98 14.46 -0.73 1.53
N ASP A 99 14.24 0.10 0.50
CA ASP A 99 14.83 1.45 0.48
C ASP A 99 14.25 2.32 1.59
N LEU A 100 12.95 2.16 1.91
CA LEU A 100 12.34 2.85 3.03
C LEU A 100 13.01 2.50 4.36
N GLU A 101 13.26 1.23 4.65
CA GLU A 101 13.97 0.81 5.87
C GLU A 101 15.41 1.35 5.90
N ALA A 102 16.10 1.37 4.76
CA ALA A 102 17.44 1.94 4.67
C ALA A 102 17.43 3.45 4.96
N ILE A 103 16.49 4.21 4.39
CA ILE A 103 16.30 5.64 4.68
C ILE A 103 16.05 5.85 6.18
N LEU A 104 15.11 5.12 6.76
CA LEU A 104 14.74 5.25 8.16
C LEU A 104 15.89 4.90 9.11
N SER A 105 16.77 3.97 8.71
CA SER A 105 17.86 3.47 9.57
C SER A 105 19.17 4.25 9.42
N THR A 106 19.38 4.96 8.31
CA THR A 106 20.69 5.54 7.96
C THR A 106 20.68 7.05 7.75
N PHE A 107 19.52 7.65 7.46
CA PHE A 107 19.43 9.08 7.25
C PHE A 107 19.51 9.83 8.58
N ASP A 108 20.34 10.88 8.65
CA ASP A 108 20.45 11.74 9.83
C ASP A 108 19.30 12.74 9.87
N PHE A 109 18.17 12.31 10.45
CA PHE A 109 16.99 13.15 10.64
C PHE A 109 17.25 14.27 11.64
N ASP A 110 18.00 13.99 12.72
CA ASP A 110 18.28 14.95 13.79
C ASP A 110 19.18 16.11 13.29
N GLY A 111 20.12 15.81 12.40
CA GLY A 111 20.97 16.79 11.73
C GLY A 111 20.25 17.62 10.66
N ASN A 112 19.03 17.26 10.24
CA ASN A 112 18.29 17.94 9.17
C ASN A 112 17.04 18.68 9.70
N ALA A 113 17.27 19.77 10.42
CA ALA A 113 16.20 20.56 11.04
C ALA A 113 15.15 21.09 10.05
N ASP A 114 15.53 21.43 8.81
CA ASP A 114 14.58 21.90 7.79
C ASP A 114 13.62 20.80 7.35
N LEU A 115 14.14 19.58 7.12
CA LEU A 115 13.31 18.43 6.81
C LEU A 115 12.33 18.14 7.96
N MET A 116 12.80 18.16 9.21
CA MET A 116 11.97 17.88 10.38
C MET A 116 10.88 18.93 10.58
N ARG A 117 11.19 20.22 10.39
CA ARG A 117 10.18 21.29 10.40
C ARG A 117 9.12 21.07 9.33
N ARG A 118 9.55 20.71 8.11
CA ARG A 118 8.62 20.45 6.99
C ARG A 118 7.76 19.21 7.26
N ALA A 119 8.32 18.15 7.82
CA ALA A 119 7.60 16.94 8.18
C ALA A 119 6.53 17.21 9.25
N GLN A 120 6.87 17.97 10.30
CA GLN A 120 5.92 18.37 11.33
C GLN A 120 4.76 19.19 10.76
N ALA A 121 5.07 20.20 9.94
CA ALA A 121 4.06 21.02 9.28
C ALA A 121 3.15 20.19 8.36
N LEU A 122 3.72 19.23 7.63
CA LEU A 122 2.95 18.32 6.78
C LEU A 122 2.02 17.42 7.60
N ILE A 123 2.48 16.86 8.72
CA ILE A 123 1.64 16.05 9.61
C ILE A 123 0.46 16.87 10.14
N GLU A 124 0.70 18.10 10.59
CA GLU A 124 -0.34 19.01 11.06
C GLU A 124 -1.36 19.34 9.96
N GLN A 125 -0.89 19.58 8.74
CA GLN A 125 -1.76 19.81 7.58
C GLN A 125 -2.60 18.58 7.23
N LEU A 126 -2.00 17.39 7.20
CA LEU A 126 -2.73 16.15 6.91
C LEU A 126 -3.81 15.89 7.96
N LEU A 127 -3.49 16.07 9.25
CA LEU A 127 -4.44 15.85 10.34
C LEU A 127 -5.57 16.89 10.34
N SER A 128 -5.25 18.17 10.20
CA SER A 128 -6.25 19.25 10.22
C SER A 128 -7.19 19.23 9.02
N ALA A 129 -6.72 18.75 7.86
CA ALA A 129 -7.52 18.60 6.66
C ALA A 129 -8.18 17.21 6.52
N GLY A 130 -7.94 16.29 7.46
CA GLY A 130 -8.49 14.93 7.41
C GLY A 130 -8.00 14.10 6.22
N LEU A 131 -6.79 14.39 5.73
CA LEU A 131 -6.26 13.77 4.52
C LEU A 131 -5.73 12.36 4.77
N SER A 132 -6.02 11.45 3.84
CA SER A 132 -5.60 10.05 3.80
C SER A 132 -5.15 9.66 2.37
N LYS A 133 -4.91 8.37 2.12
CA LYS A 133 -4.52 7.87 0.78
C LYS A 133 -5.57 8.19 -0.28
N TYR A 134 -6.85 8.08 0.09
CA TYR A 134 -8.02 8.43 -0.70
C TYR A 134 -8.88 9.41 0.11
N ASN A 135 -9.32 10.51 -0.49
CA ASN A 135 -9.89 11.66 0.23
C ASN A 135 -11.35 11.93 -0.19
N SER A 136 -12.15 10.87 -0.26
CA SER A 136 -13.55 10.91 -0.71
C SER A 136 -14.56 10.68 0.41
N SER A 137 -14.11 10.50 1.66
CA SER A 137 -14.98 10.25 2.81
C SER A 137 -15.52 11.56 3.37
N ALA A 138 -16.79 11.55 3.78
CA ALA A 138 -17.40 12.65 4.52
C ALA A 138 -16.99 12.61 5.99
N ASP A 139 -17.00 13.77 6.65
CA ASP A 139 -16.88 13.84 8.10
C ASP A 139 -18.01 13.06 8.75
N ALA A 140 -17.64 12.18 9.69
CA ALA A 140 -18.58 11.35 10.40
C ALA A 140 -18.66 11.77 11.87
N GLN A 141 -19.88 11.93 12.39
CA GLN A 141 -20.07 12.10 13.82
C GLN A 141 -19.79 10.77 14.53
N ILE A 142 -18.58 10.65 15.07
CA ILE A 142 -18.05 9.47 15.77
C ILE A 142 -19.02 8.95 16.85
N GLU A 143 -19.72 9.83 17.54
CA GLU A 143 -20.68 9.48 18.59
C GLU A 143 -21.97 8.85 18.04
N GLU A 144 -22.41 9.24 16.83
CA GLU A 144 -23.55 8.62 16.14
C GLU A 144 -23.20 7.19 15.68
N ILE A 145 -21.93 6.95 15.33
CA ILE A 145 -21.50 5.63 14.84
C ILE A 145 -21.20 4.67 16.02
N TYR A 146 -20.50 5.14 17.06
CA TYR A 146 -19.97 4.25 18.11
C TYR A 146 -20.68 4.38 19.46
N GLY A 147 -21.62 5.33 19.60
CA GLY A 147 -22.24 5.72 20.87
C GLY A 147 -21.31 6.51 21.79
N PRO A 148 -21.71 6.77 23.04
CA PRO A 148 -20.85 7.40 24.05
C PRO A 148 -19.66 6.50 24.41
N LYS A 149 -18.48 7.09 24.60
CA LYS A 149 -17.28 6.35 24.98
C LYS A 149 -17.27 6.02 26.48
N THR A 150 -17.91 4.93 26.86
CA THR A 150 -17.99 4.46 28.25
C THR A 150 -16.87 3.50 28.67
N ARG A 151 -16.09 2.99 27.70
CA ARG A 151 -15.00 2.02 27.92
C ARG A 151 -13.89 2.16 26.88
N LYS A 152 -12.81 1.39 27.01
CA LYS A 152 -11.74 1.30 26.01
C LYS A 152 -12.34 0.87 24.66
N ARG A 153 -11.90 1.49 23.56
CA ARG A 153 -12.28 1.12 22.20
C ARG A 153 -11.08 0.55 21.47
N ILE A 154 -11.30 -0.51 20.71
CA ILE A 154 -10.32 -1.11 19.80
C ILE A 154 -10.94 -1.08 18.42
N LEU A 155 -10.29 -0.38 17.48
CA LEU A 155 -10.65 -0.42 16.07
C LEU A 155 -9.78 -1.46 15.37
N VAL A 156 -10.42 -2.43 14.74
CA VAL A 156 -9.80 -3.41 13.86
C VAL A 156 -10.06 -2.97 12.43
N ILE A 157 -9.00 -2.74 11.66
CA ILE A 157 -9.07 -2.31 10.26
C ILE A 157 -8.95 -3.55 9.38
N GLY A 158 -9.99 -3.84 8.61
CA GLY A 158 -9.98 -4.94 7.65
C GLY A 158 -9.25 -4.57 6.37
N GLN A 159 -8.60 -5.57 5.77
CA GLN A 159 -7.92 -5.47 4.49
C GLN A 159 -8.45 -6.51 3.49
N VAL A 160 -8.12 -6.31 2.22
CA VAL A 160 -8.31 -7.36 1.21
C VAL A 160 -7.27 -8.45 1.46
N GLU A 161 -7.69 -9.67 1.78
CA GLU A 161 -6.77 -10.69 2.30
C GLU A 161 -5.75 -11.24 1.28
N ARG A 162 -6.00 -10.98 -0.02
CA ARG A 162 -5.05 -11.25 -1.12
C ARG A 162 -4.04 -10.13 -1.37
N ASP A 163 -4.08 -9.04 -0.59
CA ASP A 163 -3.18 -7.90 -0.75
C ASP A 163 -1.72 -8.33 -0.55
N ALA A 164 -0.83 -7.84 -1.43
CA ALA A 164 0.59 -8.16 -1.36
C ALA A 164 1.21 -7.72 -0.03
N SER A 165 0.75 -6.63 0.57
CA SER A 165 1.21 -6.20 1.90
C SER A 165 0.95 -7.22 3.00
N ILE A 166 -0.12 -8.03 2.90
CA ILE A 166 -0.37 -9.12 3.84
C ILE A 166 0.56 -10.30 3.53
N ALA A 167 0.64 -10.70 2.26
CA ALA A 167 1.44 -11.85 1.83
C ALA A 167 2.94 -11.67 2.12
N TYR A 168 3.45 -10.44 2.01
CA TYR A 168 4.87 -10.13 2.17
C TYR A 168 5.21 -9.37 3.46
N GLY A 169 4.24 -8.74 4.11
CA GLY A 169 4.46 -7.94 5.32
C GLY A 169 4.03 -8.61 6.63
N SER A 170 3.19 -9.64 6.58
CA SER A 170 2.75 -10.36 7.78
C SER A 170 3.49 -11.69 7.93
N ARG A 171 4.12 -11.90 9.10
CA ARG A 171 4.77 -13.16 9.45
C ARG A 171 3.75 -14.30 9.65
N GLU A 172 2.61 -13.97 10.24
CA GLU A 172 1.51 -14.92 10.47
C GLU A 172 0.35 -14.62 9.52
N LYS A 173 -0.31 -15.68 9.04
CA LYS A 173 -1.49 -15.53 8.20
C LYS A 173 -2.72 -15.45 9.11
N HIS A 174 -3.20 -14.23 9.33
CA HIS A 174 -4.48 -13.98 9.99
C HIS A 174 -5.51 -13.53 8.96
N SER A 175 -6.70 -14.12 9.01
CA SER A 175 -7.86 -13.52 8.34
C SER A 175 -8.29 -12.26 9.10
N ASN A 176 -9.12 -11.42 8.47
CA ASN A 176 -9.72 -10.27 9.15
C ASN A 176 -10.50 -10.70 10.40
N ASN A 177 -11.23 -11.83 10.32
CA ASN A 177 -11.98 -12.35 11.47
C ASN A 177 -11.06 -12.84 12.60
N ASP A 178 -9.88 -13.38 12.29
CA ASP A 178 -8.90 -13.78 13.30
C ASP A 178 -8.35 -12.56 14.03
N LEU A 179 -8.07 -11.46 13.32
CA LEU A 179 -7.66 -10.20 13.93
C LEU A 179 -8.74 -9.66 14.87
N VAL A 180 -10.02 -9.74 14.50
CA VAL A 180 -11.13 -9.35 15.39
C VAL A 180 -11.19 -10.22 16.64
N ARG A 181 -11.06 -11.54 16.50
CA ARG A 181 -11.03 -12.48 17.64
C ARG A 181 -9.81 -12.25 18.53
N LEU A 182 -8.66 -11.91 17.95
CA LEU A 182 -7.45 -11.59 18.70
C LEU A 182 -7.64 -10.30 19.50
N ALA A 183 -8.10 -9.23 18.85
CA ALA A 183 -8.40 -7.95 19.48
C ALA A 183 -9.39 -8.11 20.66
N TYR A 184 -10.44 -8.92 20.48
CA TYR A 184 -11.41 -9.22 21.53
C TYR A 184 -10.77 -9.95 22.73
N ARG A 185 -9.96 -10.99 22.48
CA ARG A 185 -9.30 -11.77 23.53
C ARG A 185 -8.25 -10.97 24.31
N GLU A 186 -7.48 -10.14 23.62
CA GLU A 186 -6.40 -9.33 24.21
C GLU A 186 -6.91 -8.10 24.95
N ASN A 187 -8.16 -7.69 24.72
CA ASN A 187 -8.75 -6.50 25.33
C ASN A 187 -10.08 -6.81 26.05
N PRO A 188 -10.07 -7.61 27.14
CA PRO A 188 -11.27 -7.90 27.90
C PRO A 188 -12.01 -6.63 28.34
N GLY A 189 -13.32 -6.60 28.14
CA GLY A 189 -14.18 -5.47 28.53
C GLY A 189 -14.16 -4.27 27.56
N ALA A 190 -13.27 -4.24 26.57
CA ALA A 190 -13.27 -3.19 25.56
C ALA A 190 -14.47 -3.30 24.60
N GLN A 191 -14.82 -2.19 23.96
CA GLN A 191 -15.69 -2.16 22.79
C GLN A 191 -14.82 -2.45 21.56
N ILE A 192 -15.06 -3.58 20.90
CA ILE A 192 -14.39 -3.93 19.64
C ILE A 192 -15.22 -3.39 18.49
N ILE A 193 -14.58 -2.62 17.62
CA ILE A 193 -15.15 -2.01 16.43
C ILE A 193 -14.37 -2.56 15.24
N TYR A 194 -15.05 -3.16 14.27
CA TYR A 194 -14.44 -3.71 13.07
C TYR A 194 -14.88 -2.89 11.86
N LYS A 195 -13.92 -2.31 11.13
CA LYS A 195 -14.15 -1.62 9.86
C LYS A 195 -13.62 -2.49 8.72
N PRO A 196 -14.46 -3.31 8.05
CA PRO A 196 -14.02 -4.13 6.94
C PRO A 196 -13.62 -3.25 5.74
N HIS A 197 -12.77 -3.80 4.88
CA HIS A 197 -12.42 -3.13 3.63
C HIS A 197 -13.66 -2.98 2.72
N PRO A 198 -13.84 -1.85 1.99
CA PRO A 198 -14.99 -1.66 1.11
C PRO A 198 -15.25 -2.80 0.11
N GLU A 199 -14.18 -3.36 -0.48
CA GLU A 199 -14.30 -4.52 -1.39
C GLU A 199 -14.84 -5.80 -0.70
N VAL A 200 -14.56 -5.98 0.59
CA VAL A 200 -15.08 -7.13 1.36
C VAL A 200 -16.56 -6.93 1.65
N LEU A 201 -16.99 -5.71 1.99
CA LEU A 201 -18.40 -5.37 2.18
C LEU A 201 -19.23 -5.53 0.90
N GLN A 202 -18.66 -5.15 -0.24
CA GLN A 202 -19.33 -5.24 -1.55
C GLN A 202 -19.34 -6.66 -2.13
N GLY A 203 -18.67 -7.63 -1.49
CA GLY A 203 -18.55 -9.00 -1.99
C GLY A 203 -17.75 -9.13 -3.29
N THR A 204 -16.97 -8.11 -3.66
CA THR A 204 -16.12 -8.11 -4.85
C THR A 204 -14.75 -8.74 -4.58
N ALA A 205 -14.36 -8.82 -3.30
CA ALA A 205 -13.23 -9.63 -2.86
C ALA A 205 -13.65 -11.09 -2.63
N GLU A 206 -12.74 -12.02 -2.94
CA GLU A 206 -12.90 -13.44 -2.61
C GLU A 206 -13.17 -13.63 -1.11
N ALA A 207 -14.18 -14.44 -0.79
CA ALA A 207 -14.68 -14.61 0.57
C ALA A 207 -13.77 -15.54 1.39
N MET A 208 -12.64 -15.00 1.87
CA MET A 208 -11.80 -15.67 2.87
C MET A 208 -12.22 -15.37 4.31
N SER A 209 -12.98 -14.29 4.51
CA SER A 209 -13.58 -13.91 5.78
C SER A 209 -15.01 -13.38 5.60
N ASP A 210 -15.80 -13.49 6.66
CA ASP A 210 -17.18 -13.03 6.69
C ASP A 210 -17.40 -12.13 7.93
N PRO A 211 -17.60 -10.81 7.75
CA PRO A 211 -17.86 -9.90 8.85
C PRO A 211 -19.03 -10.33 9.75
N ASN A 212 -20.02 -11.06 9.23
CA ASN A 212 -21.15 -11.53 10.05
C ASN A 212 -20.73 -12.54 11.11
N SER A 213 -19.71 -13.35 10.82
CA SER A 213 -19.18 -14.38 11.72
C SER A 213 -18.49 -13.82 12.98
N VAL A 214 -18.29 -12.50 13.10
CA VAL A 214 -17.71 -11.83 14.29
C VAL A 214 -18.63 -10.79 14.93
N ARG A 215 -19.85 -10.57 14.42
CA ARG A 215 -20.82 -9.62 15.00
C ARG A 215 -21.18 -9.90 16.46
N GLY A 216 -21.05 -11.14 16.92
CA GLY A 216 -21.28 -11.50 18.32
C GLY A 216 -20.25 -10.91 19.30
N ILE A 217 -19.08 -10.46 18.81
CA ILE A 217 -17.97 -9.97 19.65
C ILE A 217 -17.49 -8.56 19.27
N CYS A 218 -18.02 -7.96 18.20
CA CYS A 218 -17.69 -6.60 17.77
C CYS A 218 -18.85 -5.88 17.09
N THR A 219 -18.78 -4.55 17.05
CA THR A 219 -19.61 -3.73 16.16
C THR A 219 -18.95 -3.67 14.77
N VAL A 220 -19.62 -4.18 13.74
CA VAL A 220 -19.14 -4.12 12.35
C VAL A 220 -19.64 -2.82 11.70
N LEU A 221 -18.73 -2.05 11.12
CA LEU A 221 -19.05 -0.82 10.39
C LEU A 221 -19.27 -1.14 8.92
N GLU A 222 -20.48 -0.87 8.43
CA GLU A 222 -20.86 -1.08 7.03
C GLU A 222 -20.66 0.18 6.16
N GLN A 223 -20.44 1.31 6.82
CA GLN A 223 -20.10 2.61 6.23
C GLN A 223 -18.58 2.68 6.08
#